data_AF-A0A962RLX9-F1
#
_entry.id   AF-A0A962RLX9-F1
#
_cell.length_a   1.000
_cell.length_b   1.000
_cell.length_c   1.000
_cell.angle_alpha   90.00
_cell.angle_beta   90.00
_cell.angle_gamma   90.00
#
_symmetry.space_group_name_H-M   'P 1'
#
loop_
_entity.id
_entity.type
_entity.pdbx_description
1 polymer ?
#
loop_
_entity_poly.entity_id
_entity_poly.type
_entity_poly.pdbx_seq_one_letter_code
_entity_poly.pdbx_strand_id
1 'polypeptide(L)' 'EQDVMTLVAESTTPDPAFAELVAQTLQEITKLKGVIELVQPDTLPNDGKVIVDERDYSK' A
#
# COMPACT_ATOMS: atom_id res chain seq x y z
N GLU A 1 19.57 2.06 13.98
CA GLU A 1 19.00 1.89 12.63
C GLU A 1 17.49 1.97 12.79
N GLN A 2 16.81 2.77 11.97
CA GLN A 2 15.35 2.93 12.03
C GLN A 2 14.77 2.26 10.79
N ASP A 3 13.90 1.29 11.00
CA ASP A 3 13.19 0.65 9.88
C ASP A 3 12.33 1.69 9.17
N VAL A 4 12.48 1.75 7.85
CA VAL A 4 11.67 2.60 6.98
C VAL A 4 10.71 1.70 6.23
N MET A 5 9.41 1.93 6.41
CA MET A 5 8.40 1.19 5.68
C MET A 5 8.24 1.77 4.27
N THR A 6 8.15 0.89 3.27
CA THR A 6 7.83 1.26 1.89
C THR A 6 6.55 0.53 1.48
N LEU A 7 5.56 1.31 1.03
CA LEU A 7 4.36 0.78 0.38
C LEU A 7 4.52 0.96 -1.12
N VAL A 8 4.55 -0.15 -1.85
CA VAL A 8 4.55 -0.14 -3.31
C VAL A 8 3.12 -0.44 -3.79
N ALA A 9 2.58 0.40 -4.65
CA ALA A 9 1.22 0.26 -5.17
C ALA A 9 1.20 0.46 -6.68
N GLU A 10 0.42 -0.37 -7.38
CA GLU A 10 0.17 -0.17 -8.80
C GLU A 10 -0.81 0.96 -9.04
N SER A 11 -0.49 1.86 -9.97
CA SER A 11 -1.34 2.94 -10.42
C SER A 11 -1.14 3.19 -11.90
N THR A 12 -2.24 3.41 -12.63
CA THR A 12 -2.19 3.83 -14.04
C THR A 12 -1.55 5.20 -14.21
N THR A 13 -1.59 6.04 -13.17
CA THR A 13 -0.98 7.37 -13.16
C THR A 13 -0.13 7.55 -11.89
N PRO A 14 1.21 7.65 -12.00
CA PRO A 14 2.09 7.91 -10.87
C PRO A 14 2.07 9.40 -10.52
N ASP A 15 0.97 9.86 -9.92
CA ASP A 15 0.82 11.25 -9.47
C ASP A 15 1.48 11.45 -8.10
N PRO A 16 2.48 12.35 -7.97
CA PRO A 16 3.12 12.66 -6.69
C PRO A 16 2.14 13.16 -5.62
N ALA A 17 1.14 13.96 -5.99
CA ALA A 17 0.16 14.48 -5.04
C ALA A 17 -0.70 13.33 -4.46
N PHE A 18 -1.03 12.34 -5.28
CA PHE A 18 -1.70 11.15 -4.83
C PHE A 18 -0.82 10.32 -3.88
N ALA A 19 0.46 10.14 -4.20
CA ALA A 19 1.40 9.43 -3.32
C ALA A 19 1.52 10.10 -1.94
N GLU A 20 1.55 11.43 -1.88
CA GLU A 20 1.57 12.19 -0.61
C GLU A 20 0.29 12.00 0.21
N LEU A 21 -0.88 12.01 -0.43
CA LEU A 21 -2.15 11.75 0.25
C LEU A 21 -2.20 10.33 0.82
N VAL A 22 -1.71 9.34 0.07
CA VAL A 22 -1.61 7.95 0.55
C VAL A 22 -0.67 7.86 1.75
N ALA A 23 0.48 8.54 1.70
CA ALA A 23 1.44 8.55 2.82
C ALA A 23 0.82 9.12 4.10
N GLN A 24 0.03 10.20 3.97
CA GLN A 24 -0.69 10.80 5.09
C GLN A 24 -1.73 9.84 5.67
N THR A 25 -2.60 9.26 4.84
CA THR A 25 -3.61 8.29 5.29
C THR A 25 -2.97 7.07 5.94
N LEU A 26 -1.87 6.58 5.37
CA LEU A 26 -1.12 5.46 5.92
C LEU A 26 -0.61 5.76 7.32
N GLN A 27 -0.03 6.94 7.53
CA GLN A 27 0.43 7.39 8.84
C GLN A 27 -0.75 7.59 9.80
N GLU A 28 -1.88 8.13 9.35
CA GLU A 28 -3.04 8.35 10.19
C GLU A 28 -3.63 7.06 10.74
N ILE A 29 -3.75 6.03 9.91
CA ILE A 29 -4.36 4.75 10.27
C ILE A 29 -3.38 3.86 11.04
N THR A 30 -2.16 3.71 10.52
CA THR A 30 -1.20 2.72 11.04
C THR A 30 -0.25 3.30 12.09
N LYS A 31 -0.18 4.64 12.19
CA LYS A 31 0.82 5.38 13.00
C LYS A 31 2.28 5.14 12.59
N LEU A 32 2.51 4.54 11.42
CA LEU A 32 3.83 4.34 10.83
C LEU A 32 4.06 5.35 9.72
N LYS A 33 5.26 5.92 9.66
CA LYS A 33 5.70 6.70 8.50
C LYS A 33 6.26 5.75 7.47
N GLY A 34 5.94 5.99 6.19
CA GLY A 34 6.46 5.20 5.09
C GLY A 34 6.55 5.98 3.79
N VAL A 35 7.35 5.45 2.88
CA VAL A 35 7.51 5.95 1.50
C VAL A 35 6.48 5.25 0.61
N ILE A 36 5.85 5.99 -0.29
CA ILE A 36 4.89 5.44 -1.26
C ILE A 36 5.55 5.41 -2.64
N GLU A 37 5.65 4.23 -3.23
CA GLU A 37 6.16 4.02 -4.58
C GLU A 37 5.02 3.58 -5.50
N LEU A 38 4.68 4.43 -6.47
CA LEU A 38 3.68 4.12 -7.47
C LEU A 38 4.34 3.49 -8.70
N VAL A 39 3.95 2.27 -9.02
CA VAL A 39 4.45 1.51 -10.17
C VAL A 39 3.34 1.30 -11.20
N GLN A 40 3.69 0.90 -12.42
CA GLN A 40 2.68 0.62 -13.45
C GLN A 40 1.86 -0.63 -13.09
N PRO A 41 0.63 -0.76 -13.60
CA PRO A 41 -0.14 -2.00 -13.46
C PRO A 41 0.62 -3.23 -13.97
N ASP A 42 0.37 -4.39 -13.35
CA ASP A 42 0.97 -5.69 -13.66
C ASP A 42 2.51 -5.76 -13.48
N THR A 43 3.09 -4.85 -12.69
CA THR A 43 4.53 -4.85 -12.40
C THR A 43 4.88 -5.45 -11.05
N LEU A 44 3.93 -5.47 -10.10
CA LEU A 44 4.11 -6.14 -8.83
C LEU A 44 4.07 -7.67 -9.02
N PRO A 45 4.93 -8.43 -8.33
CA PRO A 45 4.92 -9.87 -8.41
C PRO A 45 3.57 -10.44 -7.96
N ASN A 46 2.85 -11.06 -8.89
CA ASN A 46 1.74 -11.93 -8.56
C ASN A 46 2.29 -13.33 -8.31
N ASP A 47 2.52 -13.66 -7.04
CA ASP A 47 3.03 -14.97 -6.63
C ASP A 47 1.94 -16.07 -6.60
N GLY A 48 0.76 -15.77 -7.15
CA GLY A 48 -0.39 -16.68 -7.21
C GLY A 48 -1.01 -16.98 -5.85
N LYS A 49 -0.58 -16.30 -4.78
CA LYS A 49 -1.14 -16.48 -3.44
C LYS A 49 -2.38 -15.61 -3.30
N VAL A 50 -3.52 -16.29 -3.18
CA VAL A 50 -4.78 -15.63 -2.85
C VAL A 50 -4.92 -15.64 -1.32
N ILE A 51 -4.90 -14.47 -0.70
CA ILE A 51 -5.24 -14.32 0.72
C ILE A 51 -6.76 -14.28 0.82
N VAL A 52 -7.37 -15.30 1.42
CA VAL A 52 -8.81 -15.35 1.69
C VAL A 52 -9.09 -14.80 3.09
N ASP A 53 -10.09 -13.93 3.22
CA ASP A 53 -10.58 -13.47 4.50
C ASP A 53 -11.71 -14.38 5.01
N GLU A 54 -11.39 -15.27 5.95
CA GLU A 54 -12.34 -16.22 6.54
C GLU A 54 -13.09 -15.66 7.77
N ARG A 55 -13.00 -14.36 8.05
CA ARG A 55 -13.66 -13.76 9.22
C ARG A 55 -15.17 -13.70 9.04
N ASP A 56 -15.88 -14.10 10.09
CA ASP A 56 -17.35 -14.00 10.20
C ASP A 56 -17.75 -12.63 10.78
N TYR A 57 -18.46 -11.82 9.99
CA TYR A 57 -18.95 -10.49 10.36
C TYR A 57 -20.42 -10.47 10.79
N SER A 58 -21.04 -11.63 11.05
CA SER A 58 -22.48 -11.77 11.34
C SER A 58 -22.92 -11.33 12.76
N LYS A 59 -22.08 -10.60 13.51
CA LYS A 59 -22.41 -10.13 14.86
C LYS A 59 -22.53 -8.61 14.94
#